data_AF-A0A4Y2V789-F1
#
_entry.id   AF-A0A4Y2V789-F1
#
_cell.length_a   1.000
_cell.length_b   1.000
_cell.length_c   1.000
_cell.angle_alpha   90.00
_cell.angle_beta   90.00
_cell.angle_gamma   90.00
#
_symmetry.space_group_name_H-M   'P 1'
#
loop_
_entity.id
_entity.type
_entity.pdbx_description
1 polymer ?
#
loop_
_entity_poly.entity_id
_entity_poly.type
_entity_poly.pdbx_seq_one_letter_code
_entity_poly.pdbx_strand_id
1 'polypeptide(L)'
;MTPYLAAVLDRTKVSDRKAVFVVAETARSLGYEVDEITLSRSSIRPERMKHRSNMFLELKTEFQEQDVKLTVHWDGKLLQNLTGKEKVHRLPVIVSGKVSINCLQ
;
A
#
# COMPACT_ATOMS: atom_id res chain seq x y z
N MET A 1 -6.22 -1.91 -15.97
CA MET A 1 -5.07 -2.35 -15.14
C MET A 1 -5.58 -3.32 -14.09
N THR A 2 -4.92 -4.46 -13.88
CA THR A 2 -5.35 -5.45 -12.88
C THR A 2 -5.01 -4.98 -11.45
N PRO A 3 -5.75 -5.41 -10.42
CA PRO A 3 -5.43 -5.09 -9.02
C PRO A 3 -4.03 -5.58 -8.62
N TYR A 4 -3.62 -6.76 -9.07
CA TYR A 4 -2.28 -7.29 -8.81
C TYR A 4 -1.17 -6.39 -9.35
N LEU A 5 -1.31 -5.89 -10.59
CA LEU A 5 -0.34 -4.97 -11.17
C LEU A 5 -0.31 -3.65 -10.39
N ALA A 6 -1.47 -3.11 -10.00
CA ALA A 6 -1.55 -1.91 -9.18
C ALA A 6 -0.83 -2.09 -7.83
N ALA A 7 -1.07 -3.20 -7.14
CA ALA A 7 -0.45 -3.53 -5.86
C ALA A 7 1.08 -3.67 -5.96
N VAL A 8 1.59 -4.32 -7.02
CA VAL A 8 3.03 -4.45 -7.27
C VAL A 8 3.67 -3.08 -7.50
N LEU A 9 3.04 -2.22 -8.30
CA LEU A 9 3.53 -0.87 -8.55
C LEU A 9 3.52 0.01 -7.28
N ASP A 10 2.53 -0.16 -6.39
CA ASP A 10 2.47 0.51 -5.09
C ASP A 10 3.60 0.02 -4.17
N ARG A 11 3.76 -1.30 -4.03
CA ARG A 11 4.78 -1.93 -3.16
C ARG A 11 6.21 -1.60 -3.58
N THR A 12 6.45 -1.50 -4.88
CA THR A 12 7.77 -1.15 -5.45
C THR A 12 8.01 0.36 -5.53
N LYS A 13 7.08 1.19 -5.03
CA LYS A 13 7.15 2.65 -5.04
C LYS A 13 7.33 3.25 -6.45
N VAL A 14 6.78 2.59 -7.46
CA VAL A 14 6.80 3.06 -8.84
C VAL A 14 5.78 4.18 -9.00
N SER A 15 6.25 5.37 -9.38
CA SER A 15 5.37 6.52 -9.63
C SER A 15 4.47 6.30 -10.83
N ASP A 16 3.32 6.99 -10.89
CA ASP A 16 2.39 6.88 -12.03
C ASP A 16 3.08 7.11 -13.38
N ARG A 17 4.04 8.06 -13.44
CA ARG A 17 4.82 8.32 -14.66
C ARG A 17 5.70 7.12 -15.04
N LYS A 18 6.44 6.55 -14.09
CA LYS A 18 7.29 5.38 -14.33
C LYS A 18 6.46 4.14 -14.68
N ALA A 19 5.28 4.01 -14.09
CA ALA A 19 4.35 2.91 -14.37
C ALA A 19 3.91 2.91 -15.85
N VAL A 20 3.66 4.07 -16.46
CA VAL A 20 3.34 4.15 -17.90
C VAL A 20 4.43 3.48 -18.74
N PHE A 21 5.70 3.83 -18.50
CA PHE A 21 6.83 3.27 -19.27
C PHE A 21 6.99 1.77 -19.05
N VAL A 22 6.92 1.31 -17.79
CA VAL A 22 7.03 -0.11 -17.46
C VAL A 22 5.92 -0.90 -18.16
N VAL A 23 4.67 -0.45 -18.06
CA VAL A 23 3.54 -1.14 -18.67
C VAL A 23 3.64 -1.12 -20.20
N ALA A 24 4.02 0.01 -20.80
CA ALA A 24 4.19 0.13 -22.25
C ALA A 24 5.28 -0.81 -22.78
N GLU A 25 6.44 -0.88 -22.13
CA GLU A 25 7.53 -1.76 -22.56
C GLU A 25 7.19 -3.23 -22.38
N THR A 26 6.51 -3.58 -21.28
CA THR A 26 6.04 -4.96 -21.07
C THR A 26 5.02 -5.38 -22.12
N ALA A 27 4.11 -4.48 -22.51
CA ALA A 27 3.14 -4.77 -23.55
C ALA A 27 3.80 -4.94 -24.92
N ARG A 28 4.76 -4.08 -25.27
CA ARG A 28 5.55 -4.22 -26.50
C ARG A 28 6.32 -5.54 -26.52
N SER A 29 6.93 -5.92 -25.40
CA SER A 29 7.66 -7.19 -25.27
C SER A 29 6.75 -8.42 -25.43
N LEU A 30 5.46 -8.27 -25.13
CA LEU A 30 4.45 -9.31 -25.32
C LEU A 30 3.82 -9.29 -26.73
N GLY A 31 4.28 -8.40 -27.62
CA GLY A 31 3.79 -8.30 -29.00
C GLY A 31 2.55 -7.45 -29.18
N TYR A 32 2.17 -6.64 -28.19
CA TYR A 32 1.09 -5.66 -28.33
C TYR A 32 1.63 -4.34 -28.91
N GLU A 33 0.88 -3.76 -29.85
CA GLU A 33 1.17 -2.41 -30.33
C GLU A 33 0.82 -1.38 -29.26
N VAL A 34 1.75 -0.47 -28.96
CA VAL A 34 1.58 0.51 -27.89
C VAL A 34 0.43 1.49 -28.21
N ASP A 35 0.16 1.72 -29.49
CA ASP A 35 -0.93 2.57 -29.96
C ASP A 35 -2.32 1.95 -29.73
N GLU A 36 -2.40 0.62 -29.58
CA GLU A 36 -3.64 -0.08 -29.24
C GLU A 36 -3.98 0.05 -27.74
N ILE A 37 -2.99 0.40 -26.90
CA ILE A 37 -3.16 0.49 -25.45
C ILE A 37 -3.22 1.95 -25.03
N THR A 38 -4.38 2.38 -24.54
CA THR A 38 -4.57 3.74 -24.00
C THR A 38 -3.85 3.90 -22.65
N LEU A 39 -2.51 3.92 -22.67
CA LEU A 39 -1.65 4.09 -21.49
C LEU A 39 -1.32 5.56 -21.30
N SER A 40 -1.94 6.16 -20.30
CA SER A 40 -1.67 7.55 -19.92
C SER A 40 -1.53 7.66 -18.42
N ARG A 41 -0.81 8.68 -17.95
CA ARG A 41 -0.78 8.99 -16.51
C ARG A 41 -2.20 9.26 -15.98
N SER A 42 -3.05 9.87 -16.81
CA SER A 42 -4.44 10.17 -16.48
C SER A 42 -5.35 8.95 -16.41
N SER A 43 -4.96 7.80 -16.96
CA SER A 43 -5.67 6.52 -16.77
C SER A 43 -5.07 5.67 -15.64
N ILE A 44 -3.74 5.63 -15.48
CA ILE A 44 -3.11 4.82 -14.41
C ILE A 44 -3.44 5.35 -13.01
N ARG A 45 -3.39 6.67 -12.81
CA ARG A 45 -3.62 7.28 -11.50
C ARG A 45 -5.02 6.96 -10.92
N PRO A 46 -6.14 7.23 -11.62
CA PRO A 46 -7.47 6.92 -11.08
C PRO A 46 -7.64 5.43 -10.79
N GLU A 47 -7.12 4.54 -11.64
CA GLU A 47 -7.18 3.09 -11.43
C GLU A 47 -6.45 2.67 -10.15
N ARG A 48 -5.28 3.25 -9.86
CA ARG A 48 -4.57 3.02 -8.59
C ARG A 48 -5.31 3.60 -7.39
N MET A 49 -6.00 4.73 -7.54
CA MET A 49 -6.82 5.28 -6.46
C MET A 49 -8.04 4.40 -6.19
N LYS A 50 -8.71 3.92 -7.24
CA LYS A 50 -9.84 2.99 -7.16
C LYS A 50 -9.42 1.70 -6.47
N HIS A 51 -8.29 1.11 -6.86
CA HIS A 51 -7.76 -0.10 -6.22
C HIS A 51 -7.50 0.12 -4.72
N ARG A 52 -6.82 1.21 -4.34
CA ARG A 52 -6.59 1.55 -2.93
C ARG A 52 -7.89 1.79 -2.15
N SER A 53 -8.88 2.42 -2.76
CA SER A 53 -10.19 2.62 -2.16
C SER A 53 -10.93 1.31 -1.94
N ASN A 54 -10.88 0.39 -2.91
CA ASN A 54 -11.50 -0.93 -2.80
C ASN A 54 -10.82 -1.76 -1.71
N MET A 55 -9.48 -1.80 -1.68
CA MET A 55 -8.74 -2.47 -0.62
C MET A 55 -9.10 -1.92 0.77
N PHE A 56 -9.25 -0.59 0.91
CA PHE A 56 -9.68 0.01 2.17
C PHE A 56 -11.10 -0.41 2.55
N LEU A 57 -12.03 -0.45 1.60
CA LEU A 57 -13.41 -0.90 1.82
C LEU A 57 -13.45 -2.37 2.27
N GLU A 58 -12.72 -3.24 1.58
CA GLU A 58 -12.61 -4.66 1.92
C GLU A 58 -12.07 -4.83 3.35
N LEU A 59 -10.93 -4.20 3.67
CA LEU A 59 -10.34 -4.23 5.01
C LEU A 59 -11.29 -3.66 6.08
N LYS A 60 -12.02 -2.59 5.76
CA LYS A 60 -12.97 -1.98 6.70
C LYS A 60 -14.13 -2.93 7.00
N THR A 61 -14.68 -3.59 5.98
CA THR A 61 -15.76 -4.56 6.14
C THR A 61 -15.30 -5.76 6.96
N GLU A 62 -14.17 -6.38 6.57
CA GLU A 62 -13.58 -7.51 7.30
C GLU A 62 -13.31 -7.16 8.77
N PHE A 63 -12.87 -5.94 9.04
CA PHE A 63 -12.55 -5.49 10.39
C PHE A 63 -13.82 -5.21 11.23
N GLN A 64 -14.87 -4.65 10.62
CA GLN A 64 -16.15 -4.41 11.29
C GLN A 64 -16.87 -5.71 11.66
N GLU A 65 -16.71 -6.76 10.87
CA GLU A 65 -17.31 -8.08 11.12
C GLU A 65 -16.73 -8.78 12.35
N GLN A 66 -15.54 -8.40 12.82
CA GLN A 66 -14.82 -9.11 13.89
C GLN A 66 -15.20 -8.67 15.32
N ASP A 67 -15.98 -7.59 15.51
CA ASP A 67 -16.36 -6.98 16.81
C ASP A 67 -15.19 -6.89 17.83
N VAL A 68 -13.96 -6.64 17.35
CA VAL A 68 -12.78 -6.54 18.21
C VAL A 68 -12.54 -5.10 18.63
N LYS A 69 -12.52 -4.86 19.94
CA LYS A 69 -12.07 -3.58 20.49
C LYS A 69 -10.55 -3.48 20.41
N LEU A 70 -10.05 -2.59 19.54
CA LEU A 70 -8.64 -2.21 19.47
C LEU A 70 -8.39 -0.86 20.13
N THR A 71 -7.22 -0.73 20.76
CA THR A 71 -6.68 0.52 21.29
C THR A 71 -5.42 0.88 20.53
N VAL A 72 -5.41 2.07 19.92
CA VAL A 72 -4.27 2.61 19.18
C VAL A 72 -3.52 3.59 20.08
N HIS A 73 -2.28 3.27 20.42
CA HIS A 73 -1.35 4.16 21.11
C HIS A 73 -0.43 4.82 20.07
N TRP A 74 -0.46 6.15 19.96
CA TRP A 74 0.29 6.89 18.95
C TRP A 74 1.15 8.02 19.52
N ASP A 75 1.62 7.87 20.76
CA ASP A 75 2.39 8.91 21.45
C ASP A 75 3.80 9.10 20.87
N GLY A 76 4.24 10.36 20.78
CA GLY A 76 5.53 10.73 20.21
C GLY A 76 6.69 10.38 21.13
N LYS A 77 7.71 9.69 20.62
CA LYS A 77 8.89 9.29 21.40
C LYS A 77 10.19 9.63 20.69
N LEU A 78 11.17 10.15 21.43
CA LEU A 78 12.55 10.29 20.97
C LEU A 78 13.19 8.90 20.90
N LEU A 79 13.40 8.39 19.69
CA LEU A 79 14.00 7.08 19.44
C LEU A 79 15.30 7.24 18.66
N GLN A 80 16.23 6.29 18.84
CA GLN A 80 17.45 6.28 18.04
C GLN A 80 17.13 6.12 16.56
N ASN A 81 17.87 6.82 15.70
CA ASN A 81 17.79 6.62 14.26
C ASN A 81 18.28 5.20 13.87
N LEU A 82 18.03 4.77 12.63
CA LEU A 82 18.40 3.42 12.18
C LEU A 82 19.91 3.15 12.25
N THR A 83 20.71 4.21 12.28
CA THR A 83 22.18 4.16 12.35
C THR A 83 22.70 4.29 13.79
N GLY A 84 21.83 4.49 14.78
CA GLY A 84 22.17 4.69 16.21
C GLY A 84 22.85 6.03 16.55
N LYS A 85 23.05 6.92 15.58
CA LYS A 85 23.90 8.12 15.74
C LYS A 85 23.20 9.31 16.40
N GLU A 86 21.88 9.41 16.25
CA GLU A 86 21.09 10.52 16.79
C GLU A 86 19.74 10.05 17.31
N LYS A 87 19.13 10.82 18.22
CA LYS A 87 17.74 10.62 18.61
C LYS A 87 16.86 11.49 17.72
N VAL A 88 15.86 10.87 17.10
CA VAL A 88 14.87 11.54 16.26
C VAL A 88 13.48 11.37 16.85
N HIS A 89 12.63 12.38 16.68
CA HIS A 89 11.20 12.23 17.00
C HIS A 89 10.60 11.18 16.08
N ARG A 90 10.03 10.13 16.68
CA ARG A 90 9.22 9.13 15.99
C ARG A 90 7.84 9.10 16.61
N LEU A 91 6.82 8.86 15.78
CA LEU A 91 5.45 8.60 16.21
C LEU A 91 5.21 7.09 16.07
N PRO A 92 5.60 6.27 17.06
CA PRO A 92 5.25 4.86 17.06
C PRO A 92 3.73 4.74 17.11
N VAL A 93 3.16 3.98 16.16
CA VAL A 93 1.75 3.60 16.18
C VAL A 93 1.70 2.14 16.62
N ILE A 94 1.20 1.90 17.82
CA ILE A 94 1.01 0.57 18.39
C ILE A 94 -0.49 0.29 18.43
N VAL A 95 -0.88 -0.86 17.89
CA VAL A 95 -2.26 -1.32 17.92
C VAL A 95 -2.33 -2.50 18.87
N SER A 96 -3.17 -2.41 19.89
CA SER A 96 -3.41 -3.47 20.88
C SER A 96 -4.88 -3.87 20.87
N GLY A 97 -5.18 -5.11 21.21
CA GLY A 97 -6.55 -5.62 21.25
C GLY A 97 -6.65 -6.82 22.18
N LYS A 98 -7.81 -7.01 22.81
CA LYS A 98 -8.08 -8.28 23.49
C LYS A 98 -8.35 -9.34 22.43
N VAL A 99 -7.30 -10.08 22.10
CA VAL A 99 -7.40 -11.30 21.31
C VAL A 99 -7.41 -12.45 22.31
N SER A 100 -8.49 -13.23 22.36
CA SER A 100 -8.56 -14.51 23.08
C SER A 100 -7.71 -15.57 22.36
N ILE A 101 -6.43 -15.30 22.14
CA ILE A 101 -5.51 -16.25 21.53
C ILE A 101 -4.18 -16.11 22.25
N ASN A 102 -3.74 -17.21 22.85
CA ASN A 102 -2.47 -17.35 23.56
C ASN A 102 -1.32 -16.83 22.68
N CYS A 103 -0.67 -15.76 23.15
CA CYS A 103 0.64 -15.39 22.64
C CYS A 103 1.63 -16.45 23.18
N LEU A 104 2.10 -17.34 22.31
CA LEU A 104 3.19 -18.25 22.67
C LEU A 104 4.44 -17.41 22.98
N GLN A 105 4.99 -17.65 24.17
CA GLN A 105 6.26 -17.11 24.67
C GLN A 105 7.43 -17.51 23.78
#